data_AF-A0A225VUU0-F1
#
_entry.id   AF-A0A225VUU0-F1
#
_cell.length_a   1.000
_cell.length_b   1.000
_cell.length_c   1.000
_cell.angle_alpha   90.00
_cell.angle_beta   90.00
_cell.angle_gamma   90.00
#
_symmetry.space_group_name_H-M   'P 1'
#
loop_
_entity.id
_entity.type
_entity.pdbx_description
1 polymer ?
#
loop_
_entity_poly.entity_id
_entity_poly.type
_entity_poly.pdbx_seq_one_letter_code
_entity_poly.pdbx_strand_id
1 'polypeptide(L)'
;MFDICTVRSVLFKINVFRAGGVDRGALAFRRQAVKRISHWRFLPVSIGINGGAGRGCATRCNAFSCLNASENRFCEERNCAFAGACGNSLQVNPSLVIARNKRTGLRGLVATSDIVAGEVIGKYLGQLDLFGPPCRNGPANDGYRMHLKTRTTRNKHIGLDAKEAGGVLRFFNHSCNPCARFHEVQTGERLTVVAVTIRDVAAEEHVTVSYGDRLWFVCRVDVNIAISNI
;
A
#
# COMPACT_ATOMS: atom_id res chain seq x y z
N MET A 1 -6.82 6.87 -9.44
CA MET A 1 -7.07 6.19 -8.15
C MET A 1 -6.95 4.67 -8.35
N PHE A 2 -6.63 3.87 -7.32
CA PHE A 2 -6.70 2.40 -7.41
C PHE A 2 -8.11 1.96 -7.06
N ASP A 3 -8.67 1.02 -7.82
CA ASP A 3 -10.00 0.49 -7.55
C ASP A 3 -9.90 -0.90 -6.96
N ILE A 4 -10.29 -1.02 -5.70
CA ILE A 4 -10.51 -2.31 -5.06
C ILE A 4 -11.92 -2.77 -5.46
N CYS A 5 -12.09 -3.19 -6.72
CA CYS A 5 -13.38 -3.62 -7.28
C CYS A 5 -13.91 -4.90 -6.62
N THR A 6 -15.23 -4.98 -6.40
CA THR A 6 -15.88 -6.12 -5.75
C THR A 6 -17.19 -6.51 -6.42
N VAL A 7 -17.54 -7.79 -6.31
CA VAL A 7 -18.90 -8.31 -6.49
C VAL A 7 -19.47 -8.57 -5.09
N ARG A 8 -20.73 -8.20 -4.86
CA ARG A 8 -21.39 -8.17 -3.54
C ARG A 8 -21.12 -9.44 -2.72
N SER A 9 -20.56 -9.26 -1.52
CA SER A 9 -20.68 -10.22 -0.41
C SER A 9 -20.67 -9.48 0.94
N VAL A 10 -21.12 -10.18 1.97
CA VAL A 10 -21.83 -9.76 3.19
C VAL A 10 -21.22 -8.58 3.97
N LEU A 11 -22.13 -7.74 4.48
CA LEU A 11 -21.95 -6.54 5.29
C LEU A 11 -20.94 -6.71 6.46
N PHE A 12 -19.82 -5.98 6.43
CA PHE A 12 -19.01 -5.72 7.63
C PHE A 12 -18.98 -4.22 7.91
N LYS A 13 -19.44 -3.83 9.11
CA LYS A 13 -19.47 -2.43 9.57
C LYS A 13 -18.03 -1.96 9.85
N ILE A 14 -17.54 -0.97 9.10
CA ILE A 14 -16.30 -0.26 9.42
C ILE A 14 -16.69 1.05 10.11
N ASN A 15 -16.29 1.21 11.38
CA ASN A 15 -16.33 2.48 12.09
C ASN A 15 -14.89 2.99 12.23
N VAL A 16 -14.70 4.29 12.01
CA VAL A 16 -13.43 5.00 12.17
C VAL A 16 -12.88 4.81 13.59
N PHE A 17 -11.57 4.59 13.65
CA PHE A 17 -10.82 4.24 14.85
C PHE A 17 -10.47 5.50 15.67
N ARG A 18 -10.33 5.36 17.00
CA ARG A 18 -9.69 6.37 17.88
C ARG A 18 -8.51 5.72 18.60
N ALA A 19 -7.40 6.46 18.66
CA ALA A 19 -6.15 6.06 19.27
C ALA A 19 -6.29 5.90 20.79
N GLY A 20 -5.69 4.83 21.32
CA GLY A 20 -5.59 4.53 22.74
C GLY A 20 -4.91 3.19 22.98
N GLY A 21 -3.70 3.23 23.56
CA GLY A 21 -2.96 2.08 24.12
C GLY A 21 -2.47 1.03 23.11
N VAL A 22 -1.22 1.16 22.67
CA VAL A 22 -0.54 0.17 21.82
C VAL A 22 -0.21 -1.09 22.62
N ASP A 23 -0.90 -2.19 22.32
CA ASP A 23 -0.52 -3.51 22.79
C ASP A 23 0.57 -4.07 21.85
N ARG A 24 1.82 -4.11 22.34
CA ARG A 24 3.03 -4.37 21.53
C ARG A 24 3.23 -5.88 21.31
N GLY A 25 2.46 -6.45 20.39
CA GLY A 25 2.73 -7.79 19.86
C GLY A 25 3.67 -7.73 18.65
N ALA A 26 4.98 -7.90 18.86
CA ALA A 26 5.93 -8.07 17.76
C ALA A 26 5.70 -9.44 17.08
N LEU A 27 4.96 -9.45 15.97
CA LEU A 27 4.84 -10.67 15.16
C LEU A 27 6.06 -10.77 14.24
N ALA A 28 6.93 -11.75 14.50
CA ALA A 28 8.04 -12.08 13.62
C ALA A 28 7.52 -12.48 12.23
N PHE A 29 7.84 -11.66 11.21
CA PHE A 29 7.52 -11.95 9.82
C PHE A 29 8.39 -13.11 9.32
N ARG A 30 7.79 -14.30 9.17
CA ARG A 30 8.44 -15.38 8.41
C ARG A 30 8.60 -14.95 6.95
N ARG A 31 9.83 -14.97 6.45
CA ARG A 31 10.11 -14.87 5.01
C ARG A 31 9.47 -16.07 4.32
N GLN A 32 8.30 -15.88 3.70
CA GLN A 32 7.72 -16.89 2.85
C GLN A 32 8.32 -16.78 1.45
N ALA A 33 8.82 -17.91 0.95
CA ALA A 33 9.33 -18.02 -0.40
C ALA A 33 8.22 -17.66 -1.40
N VAL A 34 8.47 -16.64 -2.23
CA VAL A 34 7.62 -16.31 -3.37
C VAL A 34 7.67 -17.50 -4.32
N LYS A 35 6.62 -18.31 -4.34
CA LYS A 35 6.50 -19.43 -5.29
C LYS A 35 6.43 -18.82 -6.70
N ARG A 36 7.57 -18.83 -7.40
CA ARG A 36 7.75 -18.16 -8.69
C ARG A 36 7.09 -18.98 -9.80
N ILE A 37 5.80 -18.79 -9.99
CA ILE A 37 5.12 -19.23 -11.21
C ILE A 37 4.35 -18.03 -11.76
N SER A 38 5.03 -17.12 -12.46
CA SER A 38 4.34 -16.00 -13.11
C SER A 38 4.41 -16.15 -14.62
N HIS A 39 3.38 -16.78 -15.17
CA HIS A 39 3.02 -16.71 -16.59
C HIS A 39 2.52 -15.31 -16.99
N TRP A 40 2.32 -14.41 -16.01
CA TRP A 40 1.95 -13.01 -16.20
C TRP A 40 3.18 -12.17 -16.53
N ARG A 41 3.19 -11.61 -17.74
CA ARG A 41 4.23 -10.68 -18.23
C ARG A 41 3.63 -9.31 -18.46
N PHE A 42 4.40 -8.26 -18.20
CA PHE A 42 4.04 -6.86 -18.48
C PHE A 42 4.91 -6.35 -19.63
N LEU A 43 4.37 -5.42 -20.43
CA LEU A 43 5.15 -4.80 -21.50
C LEU A 43 6.32 -4.03 -20.89
N PRO A 44 7.57 -4.26 -21.30
CA PRO A 44 8.71 -3.56 -20.73
C PRO A 44 8.58 -2.05 -20.95
N VAL A 45 8.80 -1.27 -19.90
CA VAL A 45 8.97 0.19 -19.98
C VAL A 45 10.46 0.54 -19.95
N SER A 46 10.81 1.71 -20.47
CA SER A 46 12.20 2.18 -20.49
C SER A 46 12.79 2.17 -19.07
N ILE A 47 14.01 1.67 -18.92
CA ILE A 47 14.71 1.58 -17.64
C ILE A 47 15.52 2.85 -17.31
N GLY A 48 15.40 3.90 -18.12
CA GLY A 48 16.22 5.11 -18.01
C GLY A 48 17.66 4.91 -18.50
N ILE A 49 18.42 6.00 -18.58
CA ILE A 49 19.83 5.99 -18.99
C ILE A 49 20.69 5.52 -17.79
N ASN A 50 21.73 4.73 -18.02
CA ASN A 50 22.68 4.24 -17.00
C ASN A 50 22.07 3.46 -15.80
N GLY A 51 20.93 2.80 -15.99
CA GLY A 51 20.31 2.00 -14.93
C GLY A 51 19.79 2.84 -13.74
N GLY A 52 19.53 4.13 -13.97
CA GLY A 52 19.01 5.08 -12.98
C GLY A 52 20.10 5.60 -12.05
N ALA A 53 21.20 6.14 -12.60
CA ALA A 53 22.27 6.76 -11.81
C ALA A 53 21.83 8.12 -11.21
N GLY A 54 20.69 8.18 -10.52
CA GLY A 54 20.14 9.35 -9.82
C GLY A 54 20.93 9.77 -8.58
N ARG A 55 22.27 9.77 -8.66
CA ARG A 55 23.14 10.37 -7.67
C ARG A 55 23.13 11.87 -7.90
N GLY A 56 22.24 12.59 -7.22
CA GLY A 56 22.17 14.06 -7.39
C GLY A 56 21.10 14.78 -6.60
N CYS A 57 20.28 14.09 -5.79
CA CYS A 57 19.33 14.79 -4.91
C CYS A 57 20.10 15.48 -3.78
N ALA A 58 20.00 16.80 -3.69
CA ALA A 58 20.59 17.60 -2.62
C ALA A 58 19.82 17.46 -1.29
N THR A 59 18.52 17.15 -1.36
CA THR A 59 17.63 16.96 -0.20
C THR A 59 17.11 15.52 -0.14
N ARG A 60 16.64 15.10 1.05
CA ARG A 60 16.12 13.75 1.28
C ARG A 60 15.07 13.41 0.22
N CYS A 61 15.30 12.33 -0.52
CA CYS A 61 14.40 11.91 -1.60
C CYS A 61 13.00 11.58 -1.06
N ASN A 62 11.98 11.91 -1.85
CA ASN A 62 10.60 11.47 -1.66
C ASN A 62 10.06 10.89 -2.97
N ALA A 63 8.89 10.25 -2.91
CA ALA A 63 8.25 9.55 -4.03
C ALA A 63 7.67 10.47 -5.12
N PHE A 64 7.69 11.80 -4.93
CA PHE A 64 7.08 12.76 -5.85
C PHE A 64 8.10 13.55 -6.66
N SER A 65 9.24 13.91 -6.06
CA SER A 65 10.21 14.84 -6.66
C SER A 65 11.63 14.28 -6.78
N CYS A 66 11.89 13.06 -6.30
CA CYS A 66 13.19 12.44 -6.48
C CYS A 66 13.45 12.13 -7.97
N LEU A 67 14.68 12.34 -8.44
CA LEU A 67 15.11 11.99 -9.80
C LEU A 67 14.84 10.52 -10.14
N ASN A 68 15.08 9.59 -9.21
CA ASN A 68 14.75 8.18 -9.41
C ASN A 68 13.22 7.99 -9.50
N ALA A 69 12.45 8.67 -8.64
CA ALA A 69 10.98 8.56 -8.64
C ALA A 69 10.38 9.08 -9.96
N SER A 70 10.90 10.18 -10.52
CA SER A 70 10.47 10.70 -11.82
C SER A 70 10.72 9.74 -12.98
N GLU A 71 11.66 8.80 -12.82
CA GLU A 71 11.94 7.74 -13.79
C GLU A 71 11.23 6.41 -13.45
N ASN A 72 10.25 6.40 -12.54
CA ASN A 72 9.60 5.20 -12.03
C ASN A 72 10.60 4.19 -11.43
N ARG A 73 11.58 4.69 -10.66
CA ARG A 73 12.58 3.88 -9.96
C ARG A 73 12.58 4.20 -8.47
N PHE A 74 12.86 3.17 -7.70
CA PHE A 74 13.08 3.32 -6.26
C PHE A 74 14.54 3.61 -5.96
N CYS A 75 14.75 4.31 -4.86
CA CYS A 75 16.09 4.53 -4.33
C CYS A 75 16.62 3.25 -3.67
N GLU A 76 17.86 2.93 -4.01
CA GLU A 76 18.66 1.85 -3.48
C GLU A 76 20.04 2.39 -3.11
N GLU A 77 20.84 1.61 -2.39
CA GLU A 77 22.18 1.99 -1.96
C GLU A 77 23.06 2.49 -3.11
N ARG A 78 23.01 1.81 -4.26
CA ARG A 78 23.86 2.12 -5.41
C ARG A 78 23.45 3.35 -6.22
N ASN A 79 22.22 3.86 -6.05
CA ASN A 79 21.66 4.88 -6.95
C ASN A 79 21.10 6.12 -6.25
N CYS A 80 21.33 6.24 -4.94
CA CYS A 80 20.80 7.31 -4.11
C CYS A 80 21.92 7.94 -3.30
N ALA A 81 21.98 9.27 -3.25
CA ALA A 81 22.93 10.00 -2.41
C ALA A 81 22.77 9.69 -0.91
N PHE A 82 21.59 9.19 -0.50
CA PHE A 82 21.26 8.81 0.86
C PHE A 82 21.32 7.28 1.09
N ALA A 83 22.06 6.55 0.24
CA ALA A 83 22.25 5.10 0.34
C ALA A 83 20.94 4.28 0.44
N GLY A 84 19.84 4.79 -0.13
CA GLY A 84 18.53 4.15 -0.04
C GLY A 84 17.81 4.31 1.30
N ALA A 85 18.36 5.08 2.25
CA ALA A 85 17.72 5.48 3.49
C ALA A 85 16.93 6.79 3.31
N CYS A 86 15.94 6.77 2.40
CA CYS A 86 15.14 7.95 2.03
C CYS A 86 13.68 7.57 1.74
N GLY A 87 12.83 8.59 1.55
CA GLY A 87 11.39 8.41 1.34
C GLY A 87 11.00 7.79 -0.01
N ASN A 88 11.93 7.50 -0.92
CA ASN A 88 11.66 6.76 -2.17
C ASN A 88 12.21 5.32 -2.14
N SER A 89 12.53 4.81 -0.95
CA SER A 89 13.03 3.45 -0.75
C SER A 89 11.92 2.41 -0.70
N LEU A 90 12.20 1.16 -1.07
CA LEU A 90 11.24 0.05 -0.98
C LEU A 90 11.15 -0.59 0.42
N GLN A 91 11.87 -0.06 1.39
CA GLN A 91 11.82 -0.54 2.76
C GLN A 91 10.43 -0.25 3.36
N VAL A 92 9.94 -1.17 4.18
CA VAL A 92 8.74 -0.90 4.98
C VAL A 92 9.12 0.15 6.00
N ASN A 93 8.32 1.22 6.11
CA ASN A 93 8.61 2.26 7.08
C ASN A 93 8.50 1.65 8.50
N PRO A 94 9.54 1.78 9.34
CA PRO A 94 9.62 1.12 10.64
C PRO A 94 8.62 1.69 11.65
N SER A 95 8.05 2.87 11.38
CA SER A 95 7.04 3.50 12.22
C SER A 95 5.64 2.93 12.00
N LEU A 96 5.46 1.93 11.14
CA LEU A 96 4.17 1.26 10.95
C LEU A 96 4.01 0.08 11.91
N VAL A 97 2.94 0.12 12.71
CA VAL A 97 2.51 -1.01 13.56
C VAL A 97 1.09 -1.43 13.25
N ILE A 98 0.78 -2.71 13.49
CA ILE A 98 -0.58 -3.22 13.43
C ILE A 98 -1.23 -2.98 14.78
N ALA A 99 -2.27 -2.16 14.82
CA ALA A 99 -3.12 -1.96 15.98
C ALA A 99 -4.41 -2.77 15.85
N ARG A 100 -4.98 -3.18 16.98
CA ARG A 100 -6.28 -3.85 17.06
C ARG A 100 -7.26 -3.00 17.85
N ASN A 101 -8.44 -2.76 17.27
CA ASN A 101 -9.54 -2.13 17.98
C ASN A 101 -10.09 -3.11 19.04
N LYS A 102 -10.08 -2.72 20.32
CA LYS A 102 -10.56 -3.58 21.42
C LYS A 102 -12.07 -3.90 21.31
N ARG A 103 -12.88 -2.97 20.81
CA ARG A 103 -14.34 -3.12 20.71
C ARG A 103 -14.77 -3.95 19.50
N THR A 104 -14.19 -3.69 18.34
CA THR A 104 -14.61 -4.33 17.07
C THR A 104 -13.72 -5.50 16.67
N GLY A 105 -12.54 -5.64 17.30
CA GLY A 105 -11.53 -6.61 16.93
C GLY A 105 -10.81 -6.31 15.61
N LEU A 106 -11.20 -5.26 14.87
CA LEU A 106 -10.63 -4.89 13.58
C LEU A 106 -9.16 -4.48 13.73
N ARG A 107 -8.34 -4.89 12.77
CA ARG A 107 -6.93 -4.52 12.70
C ARG A 107 -6.75 -3.34 11.74
N GLY A 108 -5.75 -2.52 12.01
CA GLY A 108 -5.40 -1.36 11.18
C GLY A 108 -3.93 -1.00 11.34
N LEU A 109 -3.42 -0.15 10.45
CA LEU A 109 -2.09 0.42 10.60
C LEU A 109 -2.15 1.74 11.37
N VAL A 110 -1.16 1.94 12.23
CA VAL A 110 -0.96 3.16 13.02
C VAL A 110 0.51 3.56 12.90
N ALA A 111 0.77 4.86 12.80
CA ALA A 111 2.11 5.42 12.82
C ALA A 111 2.60 5.55 14.29
N THR A 112 3.80 5.10 14.61
CA THR A 112 4.40 5.27 15.95
C THR A 112 5.26 6.53 16.07
N SER A 113 5.51 7.19 14.96
CA SER A 113 6.19 8.48 14.85
C SER A 113 5.61 9.23 13.66
N ASP A 114 5.91 10.52 13.55
CA ASP A 114 5.52 11.30 12.38
C ASP A 114 6.10 10.69 11.09
N ILE A 115 5.30 10.66 10.04
CA ILE A 115 5.70 10.25 8.68
C ILE A 115 5.37 11.41 7.74
N VAL A 116 6.38 11.95 7.08
CA VAL A 116 6.21 13.07 6.15
C VAL A 116 5.49 12.67 4.87
N ALA A 117 4.90 13.64 4.19
CA ALA A 117 4.30 13.47 2.87
C ALA A 117 5.33 12.99 1.83
N GLY A 118 4.88 12.15 0.90
CA GLY A 118 5.72 11.61 -0.18
C GLY A 118 6.63 10.47 0.25
N GLU A 119 6.39 9.84 1.40
CA GLU A 119 7.16 8.69 1.86
C GLU A 119 6.55 7.39 1.32
N VAL A 120 7.36 6.59 0.62
CA VAL A 120 7.07 5.18 0.37
C VAL A 120 7.12 4.45 1.70
N ILE A 121 5.97 3.95 2.14
CA ILE A 121 5.83 3.27 3.44
C ILE A 121 5.85 1.74 3.32
N GLY A 122 5.92 1.22 2.09
CA GLY A 122 6.21 -0.18 1.80
C GLY A 122 5.55 -0.70 0.52
N LYS A 123 5.79 -1.97 0.22
CA LYS A 123 5.17 -2.71 -0.90
C LYS A 123 3.86 -3.38 -0.50
N TYR A 124 2.82 -3.20 -1.31
CA TYR A 124 1.61 -3.99 -1.20
C TYR A 124 1.86 -5.35 -1.88
N LEU A 125 2.02 -6.39 -1.06
CA LEU A 125 2.33 -7.75 -1.51
C LEU A 125 1.04 -8.59 -1.55
N GLY A 126 1.00 -9.54 -2.46
CA GLY A 126 -0.08 -10.51 -2.59
C GLY A 126 0.20 -11.50 -3.72
N GLN A 127 -0.67 -12.47 -3.88
CA GLN A 127 -0.66 -13.39 -5.01
C GLN A 127 -1.27 -12.70 -6.24
N LEU A 128 -0.60 -12.80 -7.39
CA LEU A 128 -1.17 -12.33 -8.65
C LEU A 128 -2.22 -13.31 -9.17
N ASP A 129 -3.38 -12.77 -9.56
CA ASP A 129 -4.50 -13.57 -10.07
C ASP A 129 -5.28 -12.83 -11.17
N LEU A 130 -6.02 -13.59 -11.98
CA LEU A 130 -6.86 -13.08 -13.06
C LEU A 130 -8.22 -12.64 -12.53
N PHE A 131 -8.44 -11.33 -12.41
CA PHE A 131 -9.71 -10.79 -11.92
C PHE A 131 -10.69 -10.44 -13.06
N GLY A 132 -10.23 -10.40 -14.31
CA GLY A 132 -11.05 -9.89 -15.41
C GLY A 132 -11.29 -8.38 -15.31
N PRO A 133 -12.09 -7.79 -16.22
CA PRO A 133 -12.34 -6.36 -16.22
C PRO A 133 -12.84 -5.88 -14.86
N PRO A 134 -12.37 -4.71 -14.36
CA PRO A 134 -12.83 -4.16 -13.10
C PRO A 134 -14.36 -4.19 -13.01
N CYS A 135 -14.88 -4.80 -11.94
CA CYS A 135 -16.29 -4.75 -11.56
C CYS A 135 -17.31 -5.42 -12.50
N ARG A 136 -16.89 -6.36 -13.38
CA ARG A 136 -17.87 -7.20 -14.13
C ARG A 136 -17.79 -8.69 -13.80
N ASN A 137 -16.59 -9.25 -13.72
CA ASN A 137 -16.40 -10.72 -13.71
C ASN A 137 -15.43 -11.24 -12.63
N GLY A 138 -14.99 -10.38 -11.71
CA GLY A 138 -14.02 -10.77 -10.68
C GLY A 138 -14.65 -11.53 -9.51
N PRO A 139 -13.88 -12.32 -8.74
CA PRO A 139 -14.38 -12.94 -7.52
C PRO A 139 -14.80 -11.88 -6.49
N ALA A 140 -15.79 -12.20 -5.65
CA ALA A 140 -16.24 -11.30 -4.58
C ALA A 140 -15.06 -10.94 -3.67
N ASN A 141 -14.87 -9.65 -3.35
CA ASN A 141 -13.74 -9.25 -2.54
C ASN A 141 -14.07 -9.38 -1.05
N ASP A 142 -13.20 -10.05 -0.31
CA ASP A 142 -13.26 -10.20 1.14
C ASP A 142 -12.37 -9.19 1.89
N GLY A 143 -11.79 -8.23 1.16
CA GLY A 143 -11.10 -7.06 1.69
C GLY A 143 -9.62 -6.95 1.32
N TYR A 144 -9.05 -7.94 0.64
CA TYR A 144 -7.61 -8.00 0.36
C TYR A 144 -7.25 -7.94 -1.12
N ARG A 145 -8.25 -7.88 -2.01
CA ARG A 145 -8.07 -7.93 -3.47
C ARG A 145 -7.97 -6.54 -4.09
N MET A 146 -6.91 -6.27 -4.83
CA MET A 146 -6.70 -5.01 -5.53
C MET A 146 -6.53 -5.25 -7.03
N HIS A 147 -7.31 -4.57 -7.87
CA HIS A 147 -7.06 -4.58 -9.32
C HIS A 147 -5.83 -3.72 -9.66
N LEU A 148 -5.02 -4.22 -10.60
CA LEU A 148 -3.95 -3.45 -11.21
C LEU A 148 -4.49 -2.68 -12.42
N LYS A 149 -4.00 -1.47 -12.61
CA LYS A 149 -4.28 -0.65 -13.80
C LYS A 149 -3.49 -1.17 -15.00
N THR A 150 -2.25 -1.56 -14.76
CA THR A 150 -1.37 -2.08 -15.79
C THR A 150 -1.85 -3.45 -16.23
N ARG A 151 -2.14 -3.60 -17.52
CA ARG A 151 -2.53 -4.88 -18.11
C ARG A 151 -1.31 -5.71 -18.48
N THR A 152 -1.51 -7.02 -18.53
CA THR A 152 -0.47 -7.94 -19.02
C THR A 152 -0.24 -7.75 -20.53
N THR A 153 0.86 -8.29 -21.07
CA THR A 153 1.14 -8.29 -22.52
C THR A 153 0.03 -8.94 -23.36
N ARG A 154 -0.78 -9.82 -22.76
CA ARG A 154 -1.96 -10.45 -23.38
C ARG A 154 -3.27 -9.69 -23.11
N ASN A 155 -3.19 -8.41 -22.73
CA ASN A 155 -4.32 -7.54 -22.41
C ASN A 155 -5.26 -8.11 -21.32
N LYS A 156 -4.72 -8.92 -20.40
CA LYS A 156 -5.50 -9.48 -19.27
C LYS A 156 -5.48 -8.51 -18.09
N HIS A 157 -6.63 -8.38 -17.45
CA HIS A 157 -6.81 -7.64 -16.21
C HIS A 157 -6.54 -8.58 -15.03
N ILE A 158 -5.51 -8.24 -14.27
CA ILE A 158 -5.04 -9.01 -13.13
C ILE A 158 -5.09 -8.16 -11.87
N GLY A 159 -4.99 -8.79 -10.71
CA GLY A 159 -4.94 -8.13 -9.43
C GLY A 159 -4.05 -8.85 -8.43
N LEU A 160 -3.89 -8.23 -7.26
CA LEU A 160 -3.20 -8.79 -6.11
C LEU A 160 -4.23 -9.25 -5.08
N ASP A 161 -4.14 -10.49 -4.62
CA ASP A 161 -4.84 -11.00 -3.45
C ASP A 161 -3.86 -11.10 -2.27
N ALA A 162 -4.02 -10.22 -1.28
CA ALA A 162 -3.14 -10.14 -0.12
C ALA A 162 -3.59 -10.99 1.07
N LYS A 163 -4.64 -11.82 0.92
CA LYS A 163 -5.24 -12.57 2.04
C LYS A 163 -4.25 -13.53 2.70
N GLU A 164 -3.66 -14.42 1.91
CA GLU A 164 -2.76 -15.48 2.40
C GLU A 164 -1.26 -15.13 2.22
N ALA A 165 -0.94 -14.23 1.29
CA ALA A 165 0.45 -13.91 0.90
C ALA A 165 0.81 -12.42 1.04
N GLY A 166 0.10 -11.68 1.89
CA GLY A 166 0.26 -10.25 2.06
C GLY A 166 1.31 -9.81 3.08
N GLY A 167 1.88 -8.62 2.86
CA GLY A 167 2.75 -7.93 3.81
C GLY A 167 1.96 -7.20 4.91
N VAL A 168 2.63 -6.35 5.70
CA VAL A 168 2.00 -5.53 6.75
C VAL A 168 0.92 -4.59 6.17
N LEU A 169 1.13 -4.11 4.94
CA LEU A 169 0.22 -3.19 4.25
C LEU A 169 -1.15 -3.79 3.89
N ARG A 170 -1.35 -5.10 4.05
CA ARG A 170 -2.68 -5.72 3.91
C ARG A 170 -3.69 -5.26 4.97
N PHE A 171 -3.20 -4.64 6.05
CA PHE A 171 -4.03 -4.08 7.14
C PHE A 171 -4.37 -2.60 6.96
N PHE A 172 -4.12 -2.01 5.78
CA PHE A 172 -4.66 -0.69 5.50
C PHE A 172 -6.18 -0.71 5.55
N ASN A 173 -6.76 0.21 6.31
CA ASN A 173 -8.20 0.46 6.29
C ASN A 173 -8.56 1.57 5.32
N HIS A 174 -9.82 1.57 4.92
CA HIS A 174 -10.41 2.61 4.08
C HIS A 174 -10.60 3.93 4.85
N SER A 175 -10.32 5.05 4.19
CA SER A 175 -10.79 6.38 4.56
C SER A 175 -11.16 7.18 3.31
N CYS A 176 -12.21 8.00 3.39
CA CYS A 176 -12.56 8.98 2.35
C CYS A 176 -11.58 10.19 2.35
N ASN A 177 -10.88 10.42 3.46
CA ASN A 177 -9.78 11.37 3.56
C ASN A 177 -8.49 10.63 3.98
N PRO A 178 -7.90 9.83 3.08
CA PRO A 178 -6.78 8.98 3.42
C PRO A 178 -5.49 9.77 3.58
N CYS A 179 -4.54 9.22 4.35
CA CYS A 179 -3.20 9.81 4.45
C CYS A 179 -2.21 9.20 3.45
N ALA A 180 -2.54 8.05 2.86
CA ALA A 180 -1.71 7.37 1.88
C ALA A 180 -2.51 6.92 0.65
N ARG A 181 -1.80 6.66 -0.45
CA ARG A 181 -2.36 6.08 -1.67
C ARG A 181 -1.47 4.95 -2.18
N PHE A 182 -2.08 3.99 -2.86
CA PHE A 182 -1.31 3.04 -3.64
C PHE A 182 -0.74 3.72 -4.89
N HIS A 183 0.40 3.23 -5.37
CA HIS A 183 1.07 3.65 -6.59
C HIS A 183 1.68 2.44 -7.30
N GLU A 184 1.48 2.36 -8.63
CA GLU A 184 2.01 1.30 -9.48
C GLU A 184 3.27 1.87 -10.11
N VAL A 185 4.39 1.26 -9.79
CA VAL A 185 5.69 1.65 -10.33
C VAL A 185 6.18 0.48 -11.17
N GLN A 186 6.37 0.74 -12.46
CA GLN A 186 6.92 -0.24 -13.38
C GLN A 186 8.34 0.14 -13.76
N THR A 187 9.26 -0.81 -13.59
CA THR A 187 10.65 -0.67 -14.00
C THR A 187 11.01 -1.87 -14.89
N GLY A 188 11.22 -1.63 -16.19
CA GLY A 188 11.33 -2.71 -17.16
C GLY A 188 10.05 -3.55 -17.20
N GLU A 189 10.17 -4.86 -17.02
CA GLU A 189 9.01 -5.78 -16.96
C GLU A 189 8.43 -5.94 -15.55
N ARG A 190 9.07 -5.35 -14.54
CA ARG A 190 8.69 -5.54 -13.14
C ARG A 190 7.71 -4.46 -12.70
N LEU A 191 6.47 -4.85 -12.48
CA LEU A 191 5.46 -4.01 -11.86
C LEU A 191 5.48 -4.21 -10.33
N THR A 192 5.50 -3.10 -9.59
CA THR A 192 5.47 -3.09 -8.12
C THR A 192 4.37 -2.15 -7.65
N VAL A 193 3.55 -2.58 -6.70
CA VAL A 193 2.60 -1.71 -6.00
C VAL A 193 3.18 -1.28 -4.67
N VAL A 194 3.24 0.02 -4.43
CA VAL A 194 3.67 0.61 -3.16
C VAL A 194 2.58 1.47 -2.56
N ALA A 195 2.64 1.69 -1.25
CA ALA A 195 1.86 2.75 -0.60
C ALA A 195 2.75 3.97 -0.36
N VAL A 196 2.22 5.16 -0.63
CA VAL A 196 2.90 6.44 -0.51
C VAL A 196 2.04 7.41 0.28
N THR A 197 2.59 8.07 1.30
CA THR A 197 1.89 9.13 2.03
C THR A 197 1.62 10.34 1.12
N ILE A 198 0.41 10.89 1.16
CA ILE A 198 0.01 12.04 0.34
C ILE A 198 -0.08 13.34 1.14
N ARG A 199 0.03 13.22 2.46
CA ARG A 199 0.14 14.30 3.45
C ARG A 199 0.96 13.77 4.63
N ASP A 200 1.35 14.66 5.52
CA ASP A 200 1.98 14.26 6.77
C ASP A 200 1.00 13.42 7.60
N VAL A 201 1.56 12.45 8.32
CA VAL A 201 0.88 11.52 9.21
C VAL A 201 1.47 11.73 10.59
N ALA A 202 0.64 12.09 11.56
CA ALA A 202 1.11 12.29 12.92
C ALA A 202 1.38 10.95 13.63
N ALA A 203 2.26 10.97 14.63
CA ALA A 203 2.36 9.87 15.58
C ALA A 203 0.97 9.52 16.15
N GLU A 204 0.72 8.23 16.33
CA GLU A 204 -0.55 7.64 16.77
C GLU A 204 -1.73 7.77 15.78
N GLU A 205 -1.52 8.40 14.62
CA GLU A 205 -2.54 8.46 13.57
C GLU A 205 -2.70 7.12 12.85
N HIS A 206 -3.94 6.79 12.50
CA HIS A 206 -4.24 5.66 11.63
C HIS A 206 -3.77 5.91 10.21
N VAL A 207 -2.96 5.00 9.69
CA VAL A 207 -2.51 5.05 8.31
C VAL A 207 -3.55 4.38 7.42
N THR A 208 -4.16 5.17 6.53
CA THR A 208 -5.34 4.76 5.75
C THR A 208 -5.17 5.07 4.27
N VAL A 209 -5.92 4.35 3.44
CA VAL A 209 -5.96 4.50 1.98
C VAL A 209 -7.40 4.62 1.49
N SER A 210 -7.61 5.15 0.28
CA SER A 210 -8.91 5.00 -0.38
C SER A 210 -8.98 3.64 -1.08
N TYR A 211 -10.15 3.01 -1.02
CA TYR A 211 -10.46 1.77 -1.76
C TYR A 211 -11.16 2.07 -3.10
N GLY A 212 -11.39 3.35 -3.40
CA GLY A 212 -12.22 3.81 -4.50
C GLY A 212 -13.69 3.93 -4.11
N ASP A 213 -14.53 4.22 -5.11
CA ASP A 213 -15.94 4.58 -4.89
C ASP A 213 -16.88 3.37 -4.82
N ARG A 214 -16.36 2.17 -5.10
CA ARG A 214 -17.13 0.92 -5.19
C ARG A 214 -16.86 0.01 -3.99
N LEU A 215 -17.30 0.49 -2.83
CA LEU A 215 -17.15 -0.22 -1.57
C LEU A 215 -18.19 -1.36 -1.43
N TRP A 216 -17.79 -2.46 -0.81
CA TRP A 216 -18.66 -3.58 -0.43
C TRP A 216 -19.22 -3.46 1.00
N PHE A 217 -18.96 -2.32 1.64
CA PHE A 217 -19.46 -1.94 2.96
C PHE A 217 -19.85 -0.47 2.95
N VAL A 218 -20.63 -0.06 3.94
CA VAL A 218 -20.95 1.36 4.16
C VAL A 218 -19.78 2.03 4.87
N CYS A 219 -19.15 3.01 4.22
CA CYS A 219 -18.20 3.89 4.88
C CYS A 219 -18.98 4.89 5.75
N ARG A 220 -18.81 4.81 7.08
CA ARG A 220 -19.36 5.81 8.00
C ARG A 220 -18.28 6.81 8.33
N VAL A 221 -18.44 8.02 7.84
CA VAL A 221 -17.55 9.15 8.14
C VAL A 221 -18.06 9.81 9.42
N ASP A 222 -17.79 9.22 10.58
CA ASP A 222 -18.40 9.73 11.81
C ASP A 222 -17.49 10.74 12.54
N VAL A 223 -17.90 12.00 12.40
CA VAL A 223 -17.84 13.11 13.36
C VAL A 223 -17.79 12.60 14.81
N ASN A 224 -16.85 13.12 15.62
CA ASN A 224 -16.71 13.08 17.10
C ASN A 224 -17.49 12.01 17.92
N ILE A 225 -16.86 11.32 18.90
CA ILE A 225 -17.40 11.09 20.29
C ILE A 225 -16.45 10.22 21.18
N ALA A 226 -16.18 10.77 22.39
CA ALA A 226 -15.58 10.33 23.67
C ALA A 226 -14.60 9.13 23.83
N ILE A 227 -13.60 9.35 24.71
CA ILE A 227 -12.59 8.43 25.29
C ILE A 227 -13.08 7.99 26.69
N SER A 228 -12.73 6.79 27.15
CA SER A 228 -12.58 6.54 28.60
C SER A 228 -11.34 5.69 28.85
N ASN A 229 -10.47 6.19 29.73
CA ASN A 229 -9.26 5.52 30.20
C ASN A 229 -9.64 4.40 31.16
N ILE A 230 -8.99 3.25 31.03
CA ILE A 230 -8.72 2.33 32.14
C ILE A 230 -7.27 1.88 31.97
#